data_AF-A0AAN9JPU0-F1
#
_entry.id   AF-A0AAN9JPU0-F1
#
_cell.length_a   1.000
_cell.length_b   1.000
_cell.length_c   1.000
_cell.angle_alpha   90.00
_cell.angle_beta   90.00
_cell.angle_gamma   90.00
#
_symmetry.space_group_name_H-M   'P 1'
#
loop_
_entity.id
_entity.type
_entity.pdbx_description
1 polymer ?
#
loop_
_entity_poly.entity_id
_entity_poly.type
_entity_poly.pdbx_seq_one_letter_code
_entity_poly.pdbx_strand_id
1 'polypeptide(L)'
;MNRILSTLKGEKNALPNKNSIRGFEVIDTIKAALEKACPSTVSCADLLALAAREAVYLSRGPFWPVSLGRRDGTTASESEANNLPSPFKPLENITAKFIAKGLEKKDVAVLSGLPALHC
;
A
#
# COMPACT_ATOMS: atom_id res chain seq x y z
N MET A 1 -9.75 -4.56 -10.25
CA MET A 1 -8.32 -4.79 -10.58
C MET A 1 -8.07 -6.12 -11.30
N ASN A 2 -9.08 -6.94 -11.59
CA ASN A 2 -8.93 -8.29 -12.15
C ASN A 2 -8.77 -8.39 -13.68
N ARG A 3 -8.54 -7.29 -14.41
CA ARG A 3 -8.38 -7.36 -15.89
C ARG A 3 -6.93 -7.40 -16.39
N ILE A 4 -5.92 -7.19 -15.53
CA ILE A 4 -4.51 -7.05 -15.98
C ILE A 4 -3.54 -8.03 -15.28
N LEU A 5 -3.95 -8.76 -14.24
CA LEU A 5 -3.02 -9.49 -13.35
C LEU A 5 -2.91 -11.01 -13.59
N SER A 6 -3.61 -11.62 -14.55
CA SER A 6 -3.68 -13.09 -14.66
C SER A 6 -2.44 -13.77 -15.27
N THR A 7 -1.49 -13.02 -15.85
CA THR A 7 -0.29 -13.58 -16.52
C THR A 7 1.05 -13.07 -15.97
N LEU A 8 1.04 -12.14 -15.01
CA LEU A 8 2.26 -11.63 -14.36
C LEU A 8 2.53 -12.42 -13.08
N LYS A 9 3.78 -12.89 -12.88
CA LYS A 9 4.24 -13.34 -11.56
C LYS A 9 4.35 -12.09 -10.66
N GLY A 10 3.20 -11.72 -10.09
CA GLY A 10 3.01 -10.43 -9.42
C GLY A 10 3.50 -10.41 -7.99
N GLU A 11 3.57 -9.20 -7.42
CA GLU A 11 4.04 -8.92 -6.06
C GLU A 11 3.29 -9.69 -4.96
N LYS A 12 2.05 -10.15 -5.23
CA LYS A 12 1.29 -11.02 -4.31
C LYS A 12 1.99 -12.34 -3.99
N ASN A 13 2.88 -12.80 -4.87
CA ASN A 13 3.63 -14.04 -4.69
C ASN A 13 4.97 -13.86 -3.97
N ALA A 14 5.41 -12.61 -3.74
CA ALA A 14 6.64 -12.33 -3.01
C ALA A 14 6.54 -12.82 -1.56
N LEU A 15 7.68 -13.21 -0.97
CA LEU A 15 7.74 -13.80 0.36
C LEU A 15 7.02 -12.97 1.45
N PRO A 16 7.11 -11.63 1.48
CA PRO A 16 6.43 -10.83 2.50
C PRO A 16 4.90 -10.75 2.32
N ASN A 17 4.42 -10.95 1.09
CA ASN A 17 3.02 -10.77 0.72
C ASN A 17 2.24 -12.09 0.68
N LYS A 18 2.88 -13.17 0.23
CA LYS A 18 2.24 -14.47 0.04
C LYS A 18 1.63 -14.95 1.35
N ASN A 19 0.32 -15.27 1.32
CA ASN A 19 -0.47 -15.68 2.49
C ASN A 19 -0.47 -14.68 3.66
N SER A 20 -0.22 -13.39 3.39
CA SER A 20 -0.11 -12.34 4.40
C SER A 20 -0.99 -11.13 4.07
N ILE A 21 -0.76 -10.48 2.93
CA ILE A 21 -1.55 -9.31 2.51
C ILE A 21 -2.99 -9.70 2.16
N ARG A 22 -3.94 -8.84 2.52
CA ARG A 22 -5.40 -9.09 2.41
C ARG A 22 -6.17 -7.81 2.10
N GLY A 23 -7.45 -7.94 1.78
CA GLY A 23 -8.35 -6.81 1.51
C GLY A 23 -8.49 -6.41 0.04
N PHE A 24 -8.02 -7.25 -0.88
CA PHE A 24 -8.10 -6.98 -2.33
C PHE A 24 -9.55 -6.86 -2.81
N GLU A 25 -10.45 -7.65 -2.23
CA GLU A 25 -11.86 -7.74 -2.57
C GLU A 25 -12.62 -6.47 -2.16
N VAL A 26 -12.22 -5.88 -1.02
CA VAL A 26 -12.74 -4.58 -0.56
C VAL A 26 -12.32 -3.48 -1.53
N ILE A 27 -11.05 -3.47 -1.91
CA ILE A 27 -10.50 -2.51 -2.88
C ILE A 27 -11.18 -2.65 -4.25
N ASP A 28 -11.42 -3.87 -4.72
CA ASP A 28 -12.15 -4.13 -5.97
C ASP A 28 -13.59 -3.63 -5.91
N THR A 29 -14.26 -3.80 -4.77
CA THR A 29 -15.64 -3.32 -4.55
C THR A 29 -15.69 -1.79 -4.59
N ILE A 30 -14.77 -1.10 -3.92
CA ILE A 30 -14.67 0.37 -3.95
C ILE A 30 -14.39 0.84 -5.38
N LYS A 31 -13.47 0.18 -6.10
CA LYS A 31 -13.15 0.55 -7.49
C LYS A 31 -14.35 0.39 -8.41
N ALA A 32 -15.12 -0.68 -8.27
CA ALA A 32 -16.33 -0.90 -9.06
C ALA A 32 -17.39 0.19 -8.82
N ALA A 33 -17.58 0.60 -7.56
CA ALA A 33 -18.49 1.70 -7.22
C ALA A 33 -18.02 3.04 -7.82
N LEU A 34 -16.72 3.32 -7.75
CA LEU A 34 -16.14 4.52 -8.36
C LEU A 34 -16.26 4.51 -9.88
N GLU A 35 -15.98 3.40 -10.55
CA GLU A 35 -16.13 3.31 -12.01
C GLU A 35 -17.59 3.48 -12.47
N LYS A 36 -18.57 3.12 -11.63
CA LYS A 36 -19.99 3.38 -11.91
C LYS A 36 -20.34 4.87 -11.80
N ALA A 37 -19.72 5.59 -10.87
CA ALA A 37 -20.00 7.00 -10.62
C ALA A 37 -19.19 7.95 -11.51
N CYS A 38 -17.90 7.65 -11.71
CA CYS A 38 -16.95 8.43 -12.48
C CYS A 38 -16.02 7.51 -13.30
N PRO A 39 -16.48 7.04 -14.48
CA PRO A 39 -15.73 6.10 -15.30
C PRO A 39 -14.31 6.58 -15.63
N SER A 40 -13.33 5.70 -15.50
CA SER A 40 -11.92 5.90 -15.88
C SER A 40 -11.27 7.18 -15.33
N THR A 41 -11.76 7.68 -14.19
CA THR A 41 -11.31 8.96 -13.61
C THR A 41 -10.33 8.76 -12.47
N VAL A 42 -10.63 7.86 -11.53
CA VAL A 42 -9.83 7.66 -10.31
C VAL A 42 -8.88 6.48 -10.51
N SER A 43 -7.58 6.67 -10.34
CA SER A 43 -6.60 5.58 -10.44
C SER A 43 -6.70 4.61 -9.26
N CYS A 44 -6.28 3.36 -9.46
CA CYS A 44 -6.13 2.37 -8.39
C CYS A 44 -5.11 2.84 -7.33
N ALA A 45 -4.04 3.51 -7.77
CA ALA A 45 -3.03 4.07 -6.88
C ALA A 45 -3.61 5.15 -5.94
N ASP A 46 -4.42 6.08 -6.46
CA ASP A 46 -5.05 7.10 -5.62
C ASP A 46 -6.16 6.53 -4.74
N LEU A 47 -6.93 5.55 -5.25
CA LEU A 47 -7.90 4.82 -4.46
C LEU A 47 -7.25 4.18 -3.23
N LEU A 48 -6.11 3.49 -3.39
CA LEU A 48 -5.39 2.88 -2.28
C LEU A 48 -4.90 3.92 -1.26
N ALA A 49 -4.37 5.05 -1.73
CA ALA A 49 -3.92 6.13 -0.84
C ALA A 49 -5.07 6.74 -0.03
N LEU A 50 -6.22 6.96 -0.68
CA LEU A 50 -7.43 7.44 -0.02
C LEU A 50 -7.99 6.42 0.97
N ALA A 51 -8.08 5.14 0.58
CA ALA A 51 -8.56 4.07 1.44
C ALA A 51 -7.69 3.93 2.70
N ALA A 52 -6.37 4.05 2.57
CA ALA A 52 -5.46 4.04 3.72
C ALA A 52 -5.71 5.23 4.67
N ARG A 53 -5.91 6.45 4.14
CA ARG A 53 -6.26 7.62 4.94
C ARG A 53 -7.60 7.44 5.65
N GLU A 54 -8.63 6.98 4.95
CA GLU A 54 -9.94 6.72 5.55
C GLU A 54 -9.86 5.67 6.65
N ALA A 55 -9.09 4.59 6.46
CA ALA A 55 -8.90 3.57 7.49
C ALA A 55 -8.28 4.15 8.77
N VAL A 56 -7.29 5.04 8.65
CA VAL A 56 -6.69 5.72 9.81
C VAL A 56 -7.68 6.67 10.47
N TYR A 57 -8.39 7.48 9.69
CA TYR A 57 -9.37 8.43 10.22
C TYR A 57 -10.53 7.73 10.95
N LEU A 58 -11.08 6.66 10.37
CA LEU A 58 -12.13 5.83 10.98
C LEU A 58 -11.63 5.12 12.25
N SER A 59 -10.33 4.86 12.35
CA SER A 59 -9.68 4.31 13.55
C SER A 59 -9.26 5.41 14.55
N ARG A 60 -9.87 6.60 14.47
CA ARG A 60 -9.60 7.77 15.35
C ARG A 60 -8.19 8.36 15.21
N GLY A 61 -7.48 8.04 14.13
CA GLY A 61 -6.24 8.71 13.76
C GLY A 61 -6.50 10.10 13.16
N PRO A 62 -5.42 10.85 12.88
CA PRO A 62 -5.54 12.18 12.31
C PRO A 62 -6.14 12.14 10.91
N PHE A 63 -6.78 13.24 10.50
CA PHE A 63 -7.12 13.48 9.11
C PHE A 63 -6.01 14.25 8.43
N TRP A 64 -5.69 13.89 7.18
CA TRP A 64 -4.83 14.70 6.32
C TRP A 64 -5.36 14.69 4.88
N PRO A 65 -5.20 15.78 4.12
CA PRO A 65 -5.51 15.78 2.70
C PRO A 65 -4.49 14.91 1.94
N VAL A 66 -4.99 14.02 1.08
CA VAL A 66 -4.16 13.17 0.22
C VAL A 66 -3.98 13.87 -1.12
N SER A 67 -2.74 14.14 -1.52
CA SER A 67 -2.45 14.59 -2.88
C SER A 67 -2.84 13.52 -3.89
N LEU A 68 -3.61 13.89 -4.91
CA LEU A 68 -4.10 13.00 -5.97
C LEU A 68 -3.37 13.25 -7.30
N GLY A 69 -3.58 12.37 -8.28
CA GLY A 69 -2.98 12.42 -9.61
C GLY A 69 -2.00 11.28 -9.88
N ARG A 70 -1.91 10.27 -9.00
CA ARG A 70 -1.09 9.07 -9.27
C ARG A 70 -1.71 8.29 -10.43
N ARG A 71 -0.87 7.63 -11.22
CA ARG A 71 -1.31 6.75 -12.31
C ARG A 71 -0.98 5.30 -12.00
N ASP A 72 -1.78 4.40 -12.56
CA ASP A 72 -1.63 2.97 -12.35
C ASP A 72 -0.42 2.44 -13.11
N GLY A 73 0.43 1.66 -12.43
CA GLY A 73 1.53 0.95 -13.05
C GLY A 73 1.02 -0.16 -13.97
N THR A 74 1.75 -0.42 -15.06
CA THR A 74 1.42 -1.48 -16.03
C THR A 74 2.20 -2.77 -15.80
N THR A 75 3.13 -2.77 -14.85
CA THR A 75 3.99 -3.90 -14.48
C THR A 75 3.98 -4.09 -12.97
N ALA A 76 4.43 -5.26 -12.52
CA ALA A 76 4.62 -5.61 -11.11
C ALA A 76 6.05 -6.14 -10.92
N SER A 77 6.63 -5.96 -9.73
CA SER A 77 8.01 -6.39 -9.45
C SER A 77 8.10 -7.24 -8.18
N GLU A 78 8.07 -8.58 -8.34
CA GLU A 78 8.24 -9.51 -7.23
C GLU A 78 9.59 -9.33 -6.51
N SER A 79 10.66 -8.99 -7.23
CA SER A 79 11.98 -8.74 -6.63
C SER A 79 11.97 -7.50 -5.72
N GLU A 80 11.32 -6.41 -6.14
CA GLU A 80 11.17 -5.22 -5.28
C GLU A 80 10.29 -5.52 -4.06
N ALA A 81 9.21 -6.31 -4.24
CA ALA A 81 8.38 -6.74 -3.12
C ALA A 81 9.13 -7.65 -2.14
N ASN A 82 10.06 -8.49 -2.61
CA ASN A 82 10.96 -9.24 -1.72
C ASN A 82 11.95 -8.35 -0.98
N ASN A 83 12.14 -7.09 -1.41
CA ASN A 83 12.97 -6.12 -0.72
C ASN A 83 12.22 -5.32 0.37
N LEU A 84 10.99 -5.67 0.72
CA LEU A 84 10.32 -5.06 1.88
C LEU A 84 11.09 -5.31 3.20
N PRO A 85 10.98 -4.41 4.19
CA PRO A 85 11.57 -4.62 5.51
C PRO A 85 11.07 -5.92 6.16
N SER A 86 11.99 -6.67 6.78
CA SER A 86 11.67 -7.90 7.49
C SER A 86 11.71 -7.67 9.00
N PRO A 87 10.75 -8.22 9.78
CA PRO A 87 10.70 -8.05 11.23
C PRO A 87 11.88 -8.73 11.95
N PHE A 88 12.61 -9.63 11.27
CA PHE A 88 13.73 -10.38 11.85
C PHE A 88 15.09 -9.75 11.54
N LYS A 89 15.13 -8.59 10.88
CA LYS A 89 16.38 -7.90 10.53
C LYS A 89 16.70 -6.81 11.55
N PRO A 90 17.99 -6.50 11.77
CA PRO A 90 18.40 -5.40 12.63
C PRO A 90 17.82 -4.05 12.20
N LEU A 91 17.70 -3.11 13.15
CA LEU A 91 17.14 -1.77 12.91
C LEU A 91 17.91 -1.01 11.82
N GLU A 92 19.22 -1.22 11.71
CA GLU A 92 20.07 -0.60 10.70
C GLU A 92 19.63 -1.01 9.28
N ASN A 93 19.31 -2.29 9.08
CA ASN A 93 18.83 -2.81 7.81
C ASN A 93 17.44 -2.25 7.46
N ILE A 94 16.53 -2.17 8.45
CA ILE A 94 15.20 -1.57 8.26
C ILE A 94 15.36 -0.10 7.86
N THR A 95 16.19 0.65 8.59
CA THR A 95 16.46 2.06 8.34
C THR A 95 17.05 2.29 6.95
N ALA A 96 18.01 1.46 6.52
CA ALA A 96 18.59 1.56 5.19
C ALA A 96 17.56 1.38 4.07
N LYS A 97 16.57 0.48 4.25
CA LYS A 97 15.48 0.29 3.28
C LYS A 97 14.52 1.47 3.21
N PHE A 98 14.27 2.15 4.32
CA PHE A 98 13.48 3.40 4.34
C PHE A 98 14.21 4.53 3.60
N ILE A 99 15.51 4.71 3.89
CA ILE A 99 16.35 5.71 3.23
C ILE A 99 16.42 5.46 1.72
N ALA A 100 16.50 4.20 1.29
CA ALA A 100 16.48 3.84 -0.13
C ALA A 100 15.16 4.21 -0.84
N LYS A 101 14.08 4.49 -0.10
CA LYS A 101 12.80 5.00 -0.62
C LYS A 101 12.62 6.51 -0.37
N GLY A 102 13.67 7.21 0.02
CA GLY A 102 13.66 8.66 0.26
C GLY A 102 13.08 9.08 1.61
N LEU A 103 12.98 8.17 2.58
CA LEU A 103 12.48 8.45 3.92
C LEU A 103 13.64 8.64 4.92
N GLU A 104 13.37 9.35 6.01
CA GLU A 104 14.33 9.63 7.07
C GLU A 104 14.21 8.64 8.24
N LYS A 105 15.20 8.63 9.13
CA LYS A 105 15.20 7.79 10.33
C LYS A 105 13.95 8.00 11.21
N LYS A 106 13.45 9.23 11.30
CA LYS A 106 12.23 9.55 12.06
C LYS A 106 10.99 8.84 11.48
N ASP A 107 10.95 8.66 10.16
CA ASP A 107 9.82 8.04 9.47
C ASP A 107 9.75 6.54 9.78
N VAL A 108 10.88 5.90 10.08
CA VAL A 108 10.91 4.51 10.57
C VAL A 108 10.08 4.40 11.84
N ALA A 109 10.31 5.28 12.82
CA ALA A 109 9.60 5.27 14.09
C ALA A 109 8.11 5.61 13.92
N VAL A 110 7.80 6.67 13.17
CA VAL A 110 6.43 7.14 12.96
C VAL A 110 5.59 6.10 12.22
N LEU A 111 6.10 5.53 11.12
CA LEU A 111 5.36 4.55 10.32
C LEU A 111 5.28 3.16 10.96
N SER A 112 6.18 2.84 11.90
CA SER A 112 6.09 1.62 12.70
C SER A 112 5.02 1.69 13.79
N GLY A 113 4.46 2.87 14.07
CA GLY A 113 3.38 3.06 15.06
C GLY A 113 1.97 2.71 14.57
N LEU A 114 1.79 2.40 13.28
CA LEU A 114 0.48 2.05 12.69
C LEU A 114 -0.25 0.85 13.35
N PRO A 115 0.43 -0.18 13.89
CA PRO A 115 -0.25 -1.24 14.64
C PRO A 115 -0.92 -0.79 15.95
N ALA A 116 -0.63 0.43 16.45
CA ALA A 116 -1.12 0.92 17.74
C ALA A 116 -2.50 1.59 17.71
N LEU A 117 -3.20 1.59 16.56
CA LEU A 117 -4.55 2.18 16.42
C LEU A 117 -5.69 1.27 16.93
N HIS A 118 -5.37 0.18 17.64
CA HIS A 118 -6.29 -0.58 18.48
C HIS A 118 -5.61 -0.85 19.83
N CYS A 119 -5.60 0.17 20.69
CA CYS A 119 -5.61 0.00 22.14
C CYS A 119 -6.84 0.73 22.67
#